data_AF-A0A210W3Y1-F1
#
_entry.id   AF-A0A210W3Y1-F1
#
_cell.length_a   1.000
_cell.length_b   1.000
_cell.length_c   1.000
_cell.angle_alpha   90.00
_cell.angle_beta   90.00
_cell.angle_gamma   90.00
#
_symmetry.space_group_name_H-M   'P 1'
#
loop_
_entity.id
_entity.type
_entity.pdbx_description
1 polymer ?
#
loop_
_entity_poly.entity_id
_entity_poly.type
_entity_poly.pdbx_seq_one_letter_code
_entity_poly.pdbx_strand_id
1 'polypeptide(L)'
;MQTTLNLLDRALEVKTAAEWSRLIGVPRAIFTTAKTRGNLSPVVAGEVAAELGEDPQRWIVIAVMETAKESACKTKLMKRLKKVTSL
;
A
#
# COMPACT_ATOMS: atom_id res chain seq x y z
N MET A 1 9.80 -4.89 -7.42
CA MET A 1 8.43 -5.15 -6.94
C MET A 1 7.94 -3.85 -6.34
N GLN A 2 6.78 -3.35 -6.76
CA GLN A 2 6.19 -2.16 -6.12
C GLN A 2 5.91 -2.51 -4.65
N THR A 3 6.30 -1.63 -3.73
CA THR A 3 6.00 -1.78 -2.30
C THR A 3 5.11 -0.67 -1.80
N THR A 4 4.32 -0.92 -0.76
CA THR A 4 3.46 0.12 -0.17
C THR A 4 4.26 1.26 0.44
N LEU A 5 5.53 1.04 0.81
CA LEU A 5 6.42 2.13 1.18
C LEU A 5 6.80 3.01 -0.01
N ASN A 6 7.00 2.45 -1.20
CA ASN A 6 7.21 3.27 -2.39
C ASN A 6 5.96 4.09 -2.75
N LEU A 7 4.76 3.54 -2.52
CA LEU A 7 3.51 4.30 -2.63
C LEU A 7 3.49 5.46 -1.63
N LEU A 8 3.85 5.18 -0.37
CA LEU A 8 3.91 6.20 0.68
C LEU A 8 4.91 7.31 0.35
N ASP A 9 6.11 6.96 -0.11
CA ASP A 9 7.14 7.95 -0.45
C ASP A 9 6.65 8.87 -1.59
N ARG A 10 6.07 8.29 -2.66
CA ARG A 10 5.45 9.06 -3.74
C ARG A 10 4.29 9.92 -3.27
N ALA A 11 3.45 9.42 -2.38
CA ALA A 11 2.37 10.21 -1.79
C ALA A 11 2.92 11.43 -1.05
N LEU A 12 4.01 11.25 -0.29
CA LEU A 12 4.65 12.31 0.49
C LEU A 12 5.40 13.34 -0.36
N GLU A 13 5.73 13.03 -1.62
CA GLU A 13 6.21 14.01 -2.61
C GLU A 13 5.09 14.95 -3.08
N VAL A 14 3.84 14.49 -3.09
CA VAL A 14 2.67 15.26 -3.58
C VAL A 14 2.02 16.08 -2.47
N LYS A 15 1.85 15.51 -1.28
CA LYS A 15 1.25 16.20 -0.12
C LYS A 15 1.95 15.81 1.17
N THR A 16 1.91 16.68 2.16
CA THR A 16 2.42 16.38 3.50
C THR A 16 1.57 15.30 4.18
N ALA A 17 2.16 14.59 5.14
CA ALA A 17 1.44 13.59 5.94
C ALA A 17 0.21 14.18 6.69
N ALA A 18 0.21 15.47 7.00
CA ALA A 18 -0.91 16.15 7.63
C ALA A 18 -2.08 16.39 6.65
N GLU A 19 -1.78 16.74 5.40
CA GLU A 19 -2.78 16.88 4.35
C GLU A 19 -3.40 15.53 3.98
N TRP A 20 -2.58 14.49 3.82
CA TRP A 20 -3.07 13.13 3.63
C TRP A 20 -3.95 12.66 4.79
N SER A 21 -3.52 12.90 6.03
CA SER A 21 -4.29 12.58 7.23
C SER A 21 -5.70 13.17 7.20
N ARG A 22 -5.83 14.42 6.72
CA ARG A 22 -7.14 15.09 6.58
C ARG A 22 -7.93 14.56 5.38
N LEU A 23 -7.26 14.30 4.26
CA LEU A 23 -7.87 13.90 3.00
C LEU A 23 -8.53 12.52 3.10
N ILE A 24 -7.80 11.52 3.60
CA ILE A 24 -8.30 10.13 3.70
C ILE A 24 -8.84 9.79 5.11
N GLY A 25 -8.94 10.78 6.00
CA GLY A 25 -9.59 10.62 7.31
C GLY A 25 -8.88 9.69 8.30
N VAL A 26 -7.54 9.68 8.33
CA VAL A 26 -6.75 8.83 9.24
C VAL A 26 -5.81 9.63 10.14
N PRO A 27 -5.44 9.15 11.33
CA PRO A 27 -4.44 9.83 12.16
C PRO A 27 -3.07 9.88 11.46
N ARG A 28 -2.38 11.03 11.53
CA ARG A 28 -1.02 11.21 10.97
C ARG A 28 -0.03 10.15 11.45
N ALA A 29 -0.21 9.65 12.67
CA ALA A 29 0.63 8.60 13.26
C ALA A 29 0.66 7.30 12.41
N ILE A 30 -0.37 7.05 11.58
CA ILE A 30 -0.37 5.89 10.68
C ILE A 30 0.82 5.93 9.73
N PHE A 31 1.18 7.10 9.18
CA PHE A 31 2.29 7.20 8.23
C PHE A 31 3.65 6.97 8.91
N THR A 32 3.81 7.42 10.15
CA THR A 32 5.02 7.14 10.92
C THR A 32 5.11 5.67 11.31
N THR A 33 4.00 5.08 11.78
CA THR A 33 3.93 3.66 12.11
C THR A 33 4.18 2.78 10.89
N ALA A 34 3.71 3.18 9.71
CA ALA A 34 3.96 2.45 8.46
C ALA A 34 5.45 2.41 8.12
N LYS A 35 6.16 3.52 8.25
CA LYS A 35 7.62 3.58 8.07
C LYS A 35 8.37 2.67 9.06
N THR A 36 7.91 2.64 10.32
CA THR A 36 8.50 1.74 11.33
C THR A 36 8.18 0.28 11.08
N ARG A 37 6.95 -0.05 10.68
CA ARG A 37 6.51 -1.44 10.39
C ARG A 37 7.00 -1.98 9.06
N GLY A 38 7.35 -1.11 8.13
CA GLY A 38 7.80 -1.50 6.79
C GLY A 38 6.68 -1.63 5.75
N ASN A 39 5.43 -1.28 6.08
CA ASN A 39 4.29 -1.36 5.16
C ASN A 39 3.12 -0.44 5.57
N LEU A 40 2.26 -0.12 4.60
CA LEU A 40 0.94 0.46 4.84
C LEU A 40 -0.08 -0.65 5.12
N SER A 41 -1.13 -0.32 5.87
CA SER A 41 -2.30 -1.19 5.95
C SER A 41 -3.01 -1.24 4.58
N PRO A 42 -3.70 -2.34 4.25
CA PRO A 42 -4.37 -2.46 2.95
C PRO A 42 -5.36 -1.33 2.64
N VAL A 43 -6.13 -0.90 3.65
CA VAL A 43 -7.11 0.19 3.48
C VAL A 43 -6.41 1.52 3.17
N VAL A 44 -5.35 1.86 3.91
CA VAL A 44 -4.61 3.11 3.69
C VAL A 44 -3.89 3.10 2.33
N ALA A 45 -3.32 1.94 1.94
CA ALA A 45 -2.72 1.79 0.63
C ALA A 45 -3.74 1.99 -0.52
N GLY A 46 -4.95 1.44 -0.37
CA GLY A 46 -6.03 1.62 -1.34
C GLY A 46 -6.47 3.08 -1.48
N GLU A 47 -6.72 3.76 -0.36
CA GLU A 47 -7.15 5.17 -0.37
C GLU A 47 -6.07 6.10 -0.92
N VAL A 48 -4.82 5.93 -0.51
CA VAL A 48 -3.69 6.72 -1.06
C VAL A 48 -3.54 6.49 -2.56
N ALA A 49 -3.68 5.24 -3.02
CA ALA A 49 -3.63 4.94 -4.45
C ALA A 49 -4.77 5.59 -5.24
N ALA A 50 -6.00 5.56 -4.71
CA ALA A 50 -7.15 6.20 -5.34
C ALA A 50 -6.92 7.70 -5.57
N GLU A 51 -6.44 8.40 -4.53
CA GLU A 51 -6.14 9.83 -4.59
C GLU A 51 -4.95 10.18 -5.51
N LEU A 52 -4.03 9.22 -5.73
CA LEU A 52 -2.94 9.35 -6.69
C LEU A 52 -3.35 8.98 -8.13
N GLY A 53 -4.60 8.60 -8.36
CA GLY A 53 -5.09 8.14 -9.67
C GLY A 53 -4.59 6.75 -10.08
N GLU A 54 -4.15 5.94 -9.12
CA GLU A 54 -3.72 4.56 -9.32
C GLU A 54 -4.84 3.57 -8.98
N ASP A 55 -4.68 2.29 -9.37
CA ASP A 55 -5.65 1.23 -9.08
C ASP A 55 -5.65 0.86 -7.58
N PRO A 56 -6.70 1.17 -6.82
CA PRO A 56 -6.76 0.88 -5.38
C PRO A 56 -6.74 -0.62 -5.08
N GLN A 57 -7.38 -1.44 -5.94
CA GLN A 57 -7.47 -2.89 -5.73
C GLN A 57 -6.08 -3.53 -5.83
N ARG A 58 -5.28 -3.08 -6.80
CA ARG A 58 -3.89 -3.52 -6.95
C ARG A 58 -3.07 -3.22 -5.68
N TRP A 59 -3.20 -2.02 -5.13
CA TRP A 59 -2.43 -1.61 -3.95
C TRP A 59 -2.89 -2.28 -2.65
N ILE A 60 -4.19 -2.54 -2.50
CA ILE A 60 -4.72 -3.38 -1.43
C ILE A 60 -4.09 -4.78 -1.48
N VAL A 61 -4.04 -5.39 -2.65
CA VAL A 61 -3.44 -6.72 -2.84
C VAL A 61 -1.96 -6.71 -2.49
N ILE A 62 -1.20 -5.71 -2.94
CA ILE A 62 0.23 -5.58 -2.60
C ILE A 62 0.41 -5.52 -1.08
N ALA A 63 -0.35 -4.66 -0.38
CA ALA A 63 -0.28 -4.52 1.08
C ALA A 63 -0.61 -5.83 1.83
N VAL A 64 -1.63 -6.56 1.38
CA VAL A 64 -1.98 -7.88 1.94
C VAL A 64 -0.82 -8.87 1.74
N MET A 65 -0.19 -8.88 0.57
CA MET A 65 0.92 -9.78 0.29
C MET A 65 2.18 -9.41 1.08
N GLU A 66 2.42 -8.13 1.39
CA GLU A 66 3.54 -7.71 2.24
C GLU A 66 3.39 -8.17 3.69
N THR A 67 2.17 -8.16 4.23
CA THR A 67 1.88 -8.58 5.61
C THR A 67 1.69 -10.10 5.76
N ALA A 68 1.41 -10.81 4.67
CA ALA A 68 1.22 -12.25 4.68
C ALA A 68 2.51 -12.99 5.06
N LYS A 69 2.40 -13.96 5.98
CA LYS A 69 3.50 -14.86 6.34
C LYS A 69 4.01 -15.63 5.11
N GLU A 70 5.32 -15.80 5.04
CA GLU A 70 5.93 -16.62 4.00
C GLU A 70 5.41 -18.05 4.05
N SER A 71 4.93 -18.52 2.90
CA SER A 71 4.35 -19.86 2.76
C SER A 71 4.28 -20.26 1.29
N ALA A 72 4.19 -21.57 1.04
CA ALA A 72 3.95 -22.07 -0.31
C ALA A 72 2.64 -21.51 -0.92
N CYS A 73 1.64 -21.22 -0.08
CA CYS A 73 0.38 -20.60 -0.51
C CYS A 73 0.62 -19.17 -1.02
N LYS A 74 1.36 -18.34 -0.27
CA LYS A 74 1.74 -16.98 -0.66
C LYS A 74 2.46 -16.96 -2.00
N THR A 75 3.45 -17.84 -2.20
CA THR A 75 4.20 -17.95 -3.46
C THR A 75 3.29 -18.33 -4.64
N LYS A 76 2.38 -19.30 -4.44
CA LYS A 76 1.41 -19.70 -5.47
C LYS A 76 0.46 -18.57 -5.83
N LEU A 77 -0.07 -17.86 -4.83
CA LEU A 77 -0.97 -16.74 -5.03
C LEU A 77 -0.27 -15.59 -5.76
N MET A 78 0.96 -15.23 -5.35
CA MET A 78 1.74 -14.19 -6.01
C MET A 78 1.98 -14.49 -7.50
N LYS A 79 2.26 -15.76 -7.85
CA LYS A 79 2.39 -16.18 -9.25
C LYS A 79 1.08 -16.04 -10.04
N ARG A 80 -0.07 -16.27 -9.40
CA ARG A 80 -1.40 -16.08 -10.04
C ARG A 80 -1.71 -14.60 -10.23
N LEU A 81 -1.45 -13.78 -9.22
CA LEU A 81 -1.66 -12.34 -9.27
C LEU A 81 -0.85 -11.70 -10.41
N LYS A 82 0.43 -12.04 -10.55
CA LYS A 82 1.25 -11.57 -11.69
C LYS A 82 0.63 -11.83 -13.07
N LYS A 83 -0.11 -12.93 -13.23
CA LYS A 83 -0.79 -13.27 -14.48
C LYS A 83 -2.08 -12.47 -14.72
N VAL A 84 -2.73 -12.02 -13.67
CA VAL A 84 -4.04 -11.33 -13.73
C VAL A 84 -3.88 -9.82 -13.76
N THR A 85 -2.89 -9.27 -13.06
CA THR A 85 -2.78 -7.83 -12.82
C THR A 85 -1.64 -7.13 -13.58
N SER A 86 -0.94 -7.79 -14.52
CA SER A 86 0.27 -7.23 -15.16
C SER A 86 1.21 -6.59 -14.13
N LEU A 87 1.46 -7.32 -13.03
CA LEU A 87 2.34 -6.90 -11.92
C LEU A 87 3.80 -7.27 -12.19
#